data_AF-F8A631-F1
#
_entry.id   AF-F8A631-F1
#
_cell.length_a   1.000
_cell.length_b   1.000
_cell.length_c   1.000
_cell.angle_alpha   90.00
_cell.angle_beta   90.00
_cell.angle_gamma   90.00
#
_symmetry.space_group_name_H-M   'P 1'
#
loop_
_entity.id
_entity.type
_entity.pdbx_description
1 polymer ?
#
loop_
_entity_poly.entity_id
_entity_poly.type
_entity_poly.pdbx_seq_one_letter_code
_entity_poly.pdbx_strand_id
1 'polypeptide(L)'
;MADDLDEARETQFLATAIDPLARKILDATDPWDAYDTAGRILGSLVDDIHWLPHGGNLYTVWAELIDLFETGETPIPAALAVLRQAATDWLGRPVALTTEFIETWSERTQMAANDLFDRDGTFWSRPEE
;
A
#
# COMPACT_ATOMS: atom_id res chain seq x y z
N MET A 1 24.16 0.49 -14.42
CA MET A 1 24.79 1.78 -14.08
C MET A 1 23.76 2.90 -13.94
N ALA A 2 22.86 3.12 -14.92
CA ALA A 2 21.74 4.06 -14.75
C ALA A 2 20.67 3.47 -13.82
N ASP A 3 20.27 2.22 -14.08
CA ASP A 3 19.28 1.48 -13.27
C ASP A 3 19.69 1.38 -11.79
N ASP A 4 20.96 1.08 -11.49
CA ASP A 4 21.47 0.99 -10.11
C ASP A 4 21.38 2.34 -9.34
N LEU A 5 21.49 3.48 -10.04
CA LEU A 5 21.39 4.80 -9.43
C LEU A 5 19.93 5.18 -9.18
N ASP A 6 19.02 4.81 -10.08
CA ASP A 6 17.59 5.05 -9.94
C ASP A 6 17.00 4.18 -8.82
N GLU A 7 17.44 2.92 -8.69
CA GLU A 7 17.06 2.02 -7.58
C GLU A 7 17.56 2.52 -6.21
N ALA A 8 18.79 3.02 -6.12
CA ALA A 8 19.32 3.60 -4.89
C ALA A 8 18.56 4.87 -4.49
N ARG A 9 18.21 5.71 -5.48
CA ARG A 9 17.43 6.92 -5.27
C ARG A 9 16.00 6.61 -4.84
N GLU A 10 15.36 5.63 -5.47
CA GLU A 10 14.03 5.14 -5.07
C GLU A 10 14.06 4.56 -3.65
N THR A 11 15.07 3.74 -3.32
CA THR A 11 15.23 3.18 -1.98
C THR A 11 15.32 4.29 -0.92
N GLN A 12 16.11 5.33 -1.19
CA GLN A 12 16.25 6.48 -0.29
C GLN A 12 14.93 7.25 -0.15
N PHE A 13 14.24 7.49 -1.27
CA PHE A 13 12.94 8.14 -1.26
C PHE A 13 11.94 7.36 -0.40
N LEU A 14 11.79 6.06 -0.65
CA LEU A 14 10.85 5.20 0.06
C LEU A 14 11.17 5.12 1.57
N ALA A 15 12.44 5.05 1.93
CA ALA A 15 12.87 5.10 3.33
C ALA A 15 12.54 6.43 4.02
N THR A 16 12.54 7.54 3.27
CA THR A 16 12.33 8.88 3.83
C THR A 16 10.85 9.28 3.85
N ALA A 17 10.12 8.97 2.78
CA ALA A 17 8.73 9.36 2.60
C ALA A 17 7.75 8.31 3.12
N ILE A 18 7.98 7.03 2.84
CA ILE A 18 7.00 5.97 3.09
C ILE A 18 7.18 5.31 4.45
N ASP A 19 8.41 4.99 4.87
CA ASP A 19 8.62 4.29 6.16
C ASP A 19 8.08 5.01 7.39
N PRO A 20 8.24 6.34 7.52
CA PRO A 20 7.65 7.05 8.66
C PRO A 20 6.13 6.98 8.65
N LEU A 21 5.49 6.91 7.48
CA LEU A 21 4.04 6.76 7.33
C LEU A 21 3.59 5.32 7.63
N ALA A 22 4.33 4.31 7.14
CA ALA A 22 4.08 2.92 7.48
C ALA A 22 4.18 2.68 9.00
N ARG A 23 5.15 3.30 9.69
CA ARG A 23 5.23 3.24 11.16
C ARG A 23 4.01 3.89 11.83
N LYS A 24 3.57 5.05 11.33
CA LYS A 24 2.35 5.72 11.84
C LYS A 24 1.09 4.88 11.66
N ILE A 25 0.96 4.11 10.58
CA ILE A 25 -0.14 3.15 10.39
C ILE A 25 -0.15 2.09 11.51
N LEU A 26 1.03 1.58 11.88
CA LEU A 26 1.15 0.59 12.97
C LEU A 26 0.83 1.20 14.34
N ASP A 27 1.24 2.44 14.57
CA ASP A 27 1.05 3.16 15.84
C ASP A 27 -0.36 3.77 16.00
N ALA A 28 -1.13 3.89 14.92
CA ALA A 28 -2.46 4.49 14.93
C ALA A 28 -3.42 3.69 15.82
N THR A 29 -4.08 4.34 16.78
CA THR A 29 -5.10 3.71 17.63
C THR A 29 -6.49 3.74 17.02
N ASP A 30 -6.78 4.76 16.20
CA ASP A 30 -8.01 4.89 15.41
C ASP A 30 -7.79 4.29 14.00
N PRO A 31 -8.67 3.40 13.52
CA PRO A 31 -8.60 2.91 12.13
C PRO A 31 -8.58 4.03 11.08
N TRP A 32 -9.26 5.15 11.33
CA TRP A 32 -9.32 6.26 10.37
C TRP A 32 -8.02 7.05 10.31
N ASP A 33 -7.26 7.15 11.41
CA ASP A 33 -5.91 7.72 11.40
C ASP A 33 -4.95 6.88 10.54
N ALA A 34 -5.11 5.55 10.55
CA ALA A 34 -4.35 4.64 9.71
C ALA A 34 -4.72 4.80 8.23
N TYR A 35 -6.02 4.87 7.92
CA TYR A 35 -6.54 5.16 6.58
C TYR A 35 -6.01 6.50 6.04
N ASP A 36 -6.12 7.59 6.81
CA ASP A 36 -5.62 8.91 6.42
C ASP A 36 -4.12 8.90 6.19
N THR A 37 -3.38 8.13 6.99
CA THR A 37 -1.93 7.97 6.84
C THR A 37 -1.58 7.20 5.57
N ALA A 38 -2.34 6.17 5.22
CA ALA A 38 -2.20 5.48 3.94
C ALA A 38 -2.48 6.42 2.76
N GLY A 39 -3.50 7.29 2.86
CA GLY A 39 -3.75 8.33 1.86
C GLY A 39 -2.56 9.28 1.66
N ARG A 40 -1.80 9.58 2.72
CA ARG A 40 -0.55 10.37 2.62
C ARG A 40 0.58 9.61 1.93
N ILE A 41 0.60 8.27 2.00
CA ILE A 41 1.54 7.45 1.22
C ILE A 41 1.24 7.62 -0.27
N LEU A 42 -0.03 7.54 -0.68
CA LEU A 42 -0.42 7.81 -2.06
C LEU A 42 0.00 9.19 -2.54
N GLY A 43 -0.27 10.23 -1.74
CA GLY A 43 0.14 11.60 -2.06
C GLY A 43 1.65 11.71 -2.28
N SER A 44 2.45 11.07 -1.42
CA SER A 44 3.91 11.04 -1.57
C SER A 44 4.35 10.34 -2.85
N LEU A 45 3.72 9.22 -3.22
CA LEU A 45 4.04 8.48 -4.44
C LEU A 45 3.67 9.26 -5.70
N VAL A 46 2.52 9.94 -5.72
CA VAL A 46 2.03 10.71 -6.89
C VAL A 46 2.97 11.86 -7.25
N ASP A 47 3.51 12.57 -6.24
CA ASP A 47 4.40 13.71 -6.46
C ASP A 47 5.67 13.33 -7.26
N ASP A 48 6.12 12.07 -7.13
CA ASP A 48 7.38 11.57 -7.69
C ASP A 48 7.21 10.39 -8.68
N ILE A 49 5.97 10.00 -9.01
CA ILE A 49 5.65 8.78 -9.78
C ILE A 49 6.32 8.70 -11.15
N HIS A 50 6.69 9.84 -11.74
CA HIS A 50 7.26 9.93 -13.09
C HIS A 50 8.71 9.46 -13.19
N TRP A 51 9.43 9.35 -12.06
CA TRP A 51 10.82 8.87 -12.04
C TRP A 51 11.03 7.65 -11.14
N LEU A 52 10.04 7.26 -10.33
CA LEU A 52 10.09 6.07 -9.48
C LEU A 52 9.90 4.80 -10.33
N PRO A 53 10.92 3.93 -10.45
CA PRO A 53 10.83 2.70 -11.25
C PRO A 53 9.62 1.83 -10.87
N HIS A 54 9.29 1.74 -9.58
CA HIS A 54 8.17 0.95 -9.08
C HIS A 54 7.00 1.79 -8.56
N GLY A 55 7.03 3.11 -8.78
CA GLY A 55 6.06 4.05 -8.20
C GLY A 55 4.61 3.74 -8.57
N GLY A 56 4.35 3.35 -9.82
CA GLY A 56 3.02 2.98 -10.28
C GLY A 56 2.47 1.73 -9.59
N ASN A 57 3.29 0.68 -9.47
CA ASN A 57 2.88 -0.55 -8.78
C ASN A 57 2.64 -0.31 -7.29
N LEU A 58 3.55 0.41 -6.63
CA LEU A 58 3.39 0.77 -5.21
C LEU A 58 2.15 1.62 -4.98
N TYR A 59 1.88 2.59 -5.86
CA TYR A 59 0.68 3.42 -5.79
C TYR A 59 -0.58 2.54 -5.84
N THR A 60 -0.68 1.64 -6.82
CA THR A 60 -1.84 0.75 -6.97
C THR A 60 -2.07 -0.10 -5.73
N VAL A 61 -1.03 -0.74 -5.19
CA VAL A 61 -1.18 -1.61 -4.01
C VAL A 61 -1.65 -0.82 -2.78
N TRP A 62 -1.07 0.36 -2.54
CA TRP A 62 -1.52 1.20 -1.42
C TRP A 62 -2.95 1.73 -1.62
N ALA A 63 -3.36 1.97 -2.87
CA ALA A 63 -4.71 2.42 -3.18
C ALA A 63 -5.75 1.31 -2.92
N GLU A 64 -5.47 0.07 -3.33
CA GLU A 64 -6.35 -1.06 -3.05
C GLU A 64 -6.56 -1.30 -1.55
N LEU A 65 -5.53 -1.06 -0.73
CA LEU A 65 -5.64 -1.14 0.73
C LEU A 65 -6.57 -0.06 1.31
N ILE A 66 -6.59 1.13 0.71
CA ILE A 66 -7.46 2.24 1.09
C ILE A 66 -8.90 1.95 0.64
N ASP A 67 -9.07 1.40 -0.56
CA ASP A 67 -10.37 1.03 -1.10
C ASP A 67 -11.14 0.08 -0.16
N LEU A 68 -10.46 -0.80 0.59
CA LEU A 68 -11.09 -1.64 1.63
C LEU A 68 -11.86 -0.86 2.70
N PHE A 69 -11.51 0.40 2.95
CA PHE A 69 -12.25 1.27 3.88
C PHE A 69 -13.41 1.99 3.19
N GLU A 70 -13.33 2.17 1.87
CA GLU A 70 -14.25 2.98 1.07
C GLU A 70 -15.37 2.15 0.42
N THR A 71 -15.14 0.87 0.14
CA THR A 71 -16.17 -0.02 -0.45
C THR A 71 -17.40 -0.17 0.44
N GLY A 72 -17.27 0.04 1.75
CA GLY A 72 -18.36 0.05 2.71
C GLY A 72 -18.88 -1.35 3.13
N GLU A 73 -18.48 -2.41 2.43
CA GLU A 73 -18.86 -3.80 2.74
C GLU A 73 -17.84 -4.49 3.67
N THR A 74 -16.55 -4.12 3.58
CA THR A 74 -15.52 -4.69 4.45
C THR A 74 -15.61 -4.13 5.87
N PRO A 75 -15.71 -4.98 6.91
CA PRO A 75 -15.67 -4.51 8.28
C PRO A 75 -14.35 -3.77 8.58
N ILE A 76 -14.44 -2.54 9.11
CA ILE A 76 -13.27 -1.69 9.42
C ILE A 76 -12.14 -2.41 10.17
N PRO A 77 -12.40 -3.28 11.18
CA PRO A 77 -11.32 -4.03 11.83
C PRO A 77 -10.56 -4.97 10.89
N ALA A 78 -11.23 -5.53 9.88
CA ALA A 78 -10.60 -6.40 8.88
C ALA A 78 -9.77 -5.60 7.88
N ALA A 79 -10.29 -4.48 7.38
CA ALA A 79 -9.55 -3.55 6.52
C ALA A 79 -8.27 -3.06 7.23
N LEU A 80 -8.40 -2.63 8.50
CA LEU A 80 -7.27 -2.21 9.31
C LEU A 80 -6.24 -3.34 9.53
N ALA A 81 -6.69 -4.58 9.72
CA ALA A 81 -5.79 -5.71 9.90
C ALA A 81 -4.93 -5.94 8.65
N VAL A 82 -5.51 -5.91 7.45
CA VAL A 82 -4.78 -6.06 6.19
C VAL A 82 -3.84 -4.87 5.96
N LEU A 83 -4.29 -3.64 6.21
CA LEU A 83 -3.45 -2.44 6.09
C LEU A 83 -2.23 -2.51 7.03
N ARG A 84 -2.42 -2.93 8.29
CA ARG A 84 -1.31 -3.10 9.25
C ARG A 84 -0.38 -4.26 8.88
N GLN A 85 -0.92 -5.35 8.32
CA GLN A 85 -0.09 -6.44 7.83
C GLN A 85 0.81 -5.95 6.69
N ALA A 86 0.25 -5.24 5.72
CA ALA A 86 1.00 -4.65 4.60
C ALA A 86 2.10 -3.70 5.09
N ALA A 87 1.80 -2.82 6.05
CA ALA A 87 2.77 -1.90 6.65
C ALA A 87 3.87 -2.63 7.46
N THR A 88 3.51 -3.72 8.15
CA THR A 88 4.47 -4.57 8.87
C THR A 88 5.44 -5.23 7.90
N ASP A 89 4.92 -5.84 6.85
CA ASP A 89 5.73 -6.53 5.84
C ASP A 89 6.60 -5.55 5.05
N TRP A 90 6.09 -4.34 4.78
CA TRP A 90 6.85 -3.25 4.16
C TRP A 90 8.05 -2.82 5.00
N LEU A 91 7.89 -2.72 6.32
CA LEU A 91 8.96 -2.35 7.25
C LEU A 91 9.91 -3.51 7.56
N GLY A 92 9.50 -4.76 7.30
CA GLY A 92 10.33 -5.97 7.40
C GLY A 92 11.27 -6.19 6.22
N ARG A 93 11.30 -5.26 5.26
CA ARG A 93 12.10 -5.36 4.04
C ARG A 93 13.62 -5.28 4.26
N PRO A 94 14.43 -5.77 3.30
CA PRO A 94 15.87 -5.55 3.33
C PRO A 94 16.26 -4.07 3.25
N VAL A 95 17.43 -3.73 3.82
CA VAL A 95 17.95 -2.35 3.82
C VAL A 95 18.12 -1.79 2.41
N ALA A 96 18.62 -2.62 1.49
CA ALA A 96 18.59 -2.35 0.07
C ALA A 96 17.30 -2.93 -0.50
N LEU A 97 16.45 -2.07 -1.03
CA LEU A 97 15.22 -2.49 -1.68
C LEU A 97 15.57 -3.24 -2.95
N THR A 98 14.94 -4.40 -3.17
CA THR A 98 15.09 -5.16 -4.40
C THR A 98 13.76 -5.21 -5.14
N THR A 99 13.79 -5.28 -6.47
CA THR A 99 12.59 -5.51 -7.29
C THR A 99 11.84 -6.76 -6.81
N GLU A 100 12.56 -7.85 -6.52
CA GLU A 100 11.97 -9.09 -5.99
C GLU A 100 11.18 -8.86 -4.69
N PHE A 101 11.70 -8.02 -3.78
CA PHE A 101 10.96 -7.68 -2.57
C PHE A 101 9.68 -6.92 -2.91
N ILE A 102 9.75 -5.91 -3.78
CA ILE A 102 8.60 -5.09 -4.15
C ILE A 102 7.52 -5.96 -4.80
N GLU A 103 7.89 -6.82 -5.75
CA GLU A 103 6.98 -7.74 -6.42
C GLU A 103 6.33 -8.70 -5.42
N THR A 104 7.14 -9.35 -4.59
CA THR A 104 6.63 -10.30 -3.58
C THR A 104 5.70 -9.62 -2.56
N TRP A 105 6.07 -8.42 -2.09
CA TRP A 105 5.25 -7.64 -1.18
C TRP A 105 3.94 -7.21 -1.85
N SER A 106 4.02 -6.77 -3.11
CA SER A 106 2.84 -6.33 -3.88
C SER A 106 1.88 -7.49 -4.08
N GLU A 107 2.34 -8.63 -4.60
CA GLU A 107 1.50 -9.81 -4.84
C GLU A 107 0.79 -10.29 -3.57
N ARG A 108 1.52 -10.39 -2.46
CA ARG A 108 0.94 -10.83 -1.17
C ARG A 108 -0.08 -9.85 -0.64
N THR A 109 0.20 -8.55 -0.77
CA THR A 109 -0.68 -7.49 -0.27
C THR A 109 -1.96 -7.40 -1.10
N GLN A 110 -1.84 -7.43 -2.43
CA GLN A 110 -2.98 -7.44 -3.34
C GLN A 110 -3.84 -8.70 -3.13
N MET A 111 -3.22 -9.87 -2.96
CA MET A 111 -3.95 -11.11 -2.66
C MET A 111 -4.76 -10.98 -1.36
N ALA A 112 -4.19 -10.40 -0.31
CA ALA A 112 -4.90 -10.19 0.96
C ALA A 112 -6.06 -9.20 0.84
N ALA A 113 -5.94 -8.16 0.00
CA ALA A 113 -7.04 -7.24 -0.29
C ALA A 113 -8.12 -7.91 -1.13
N ASN A 114 -7.74 -8.64 -2.18
CA ASN A 114 -8.64 -9.37 -3.06
C ASN A 114 -9.43 -10.46 -2.32
N ASP A 115 -8.82 -11.16 -1.36
CA ASP A 115 -9.53 -12.13 -0.52
C ASP A 115 -10.69 -11.47 0.26
N LEU A 116 -10.55 -10.19 0.65
CA LEU A 116 -11.62 -9.43 1.29
C LEU A 116 -12.67 -8.96 0.26
N PHE A 117 -12.25 -8.45 -0.90
CA PHE A 117 -13.18 -8.07 -1.97
C PHE A 117 -14.01 -9.26 -2.47
N ASP A 118 -13.40 -10.44 -2.63
CA ASP A 118 -14.10 -11.66 -3.06
C ASP A 118 -15.10 -12.15 -2.00
N ARG A 119 -14.77 -11.99 -0.71
CA ARG A 119 -15.66 -12.33 0.41
C ARG A 119 -16.84 -11.38 0.50
N ASP A 120 -16.59 -10.09 0.36
CA ASP A 120 -17.55 -9.01 0.64
C ASP A 120 -18.36 -8.61 -0.61
N GLY A 121 -17.91 -9.03 -1.80
CA GLY A 121 -18.42 -8.58 -3.09
C GLY A 121 -17.62 -7.38 -3.63
N THR A 122 -17.71 -7.17 -4.94
CA THR A 122 -17.10 -5.99 -5.58
C THR A 122 -17.96 -4.74 -5.37
N PHE A 123 -17.42 -3.57 -5.75
CA PHE A 123 -18.18 -2.31 -5.88
C PHE A 123 -19.60 -2.59 -6.39
N TRP A 124 -20.59 -1.93 -5.78
CA TRP A 124 -22.01 -1.97 -6.16
C TRP A 124 -22.20 -2.20 -7.67
N SER A 125 -22.75 -3.35 -8.04
CA SER A 125 -23.12 -3.64 -9.42
C SER A 125 -24.58 -3.21 -9.61
N ARG A 126 -24.83 -2.36 -10.62
CA ARG A 126 -26.20 -1.97 -10.99
C ARG A 126 -27.04 -3.24 -11.24
N PRO A 127 -28.27 -3.35 -10.70
CA PRO A 127 -29.12 -4.50 -11.00
C PRO A 127 -29.30 -4.63 -12.52
N GLU A 128 -29.12 -5.84 -13.04
CA GLU A 128 -29.50 -6.17 -14.41
C GLU A 128 -31.02 -6.00 -14.54
N GLU A 129 -31.45 -5.22 -15.55
CA GLU A 129 -32.87 -4.94 -15.83
C GLU A 129 -33.65 -6.17 -16.33
#